data_AF-A0A519GG95-F1
#
_entry.id   AF-A0A519GG95-F1
#
_cell.length_a   1.000
_cell.length_b   1.000
_cell.length_c   1.000
_cell.angle_alpha   90.00
_cell.angle_beta   90.00
_cell.angle_gamma   90.00
#
_symmetry.space_group_name_H-M   'P 1'
#
loop_
_entity.id
_entity.type
_entity.pdbx_description
1 polymer ?
#
loop_
_entity_poly.entity_id
_entity_poly.type
_entity_poly.pdbx_seq_one_letter_code
_entity_poly.pdbx_strand_id
1 'polypeptide(L)'
;MVQVRVAGVALDGAGQHVILLTPLEARSDDRVLPIWIGSQEATSILIAVEGAQAPRPLAHDLIRSLLETLGAVVERVEVTRIDDGTYYAEITVRAGDGVHVV
;
A
#
# COMPACT_ATOMS: atom_id res chain seq x y z
N MET A 1 -0.63 -8.44 14.45
CA MET A 1 -0.89 -7.62 13.25
C MET A 1 -2.29 -7.93 12.75
N VAL A 2 -3.03 -6.92 12.29
CA VAL A 2 -4.37 -7.09 11.72
C VAL A 2 -4.23 -7.08 10.20
N GLN A 3 -4.70 -8.13 9.53
CA GLN A 3 -4.72 -8.14 8.06
C GLN A 3 -5.84 -7.25 7.56
N VAL A 4 -5.51 -6.40 6.58
CA VAL A 4 -6.42 -5.42 6.02
C VAL A 4 -6.44 -5.51 4.50
N ARG A 5 -7.50 -4.99 3.90
CA ARG A 5 -7.60 -4.71 2.47
C ARG A 5 -7.86 -3.23 2.24
N VAL A 6 -7.47 -2.75 1.07
CA VAL A 6 -7.88 -1.45 0.56
C VAL A 6 -9.38 -1.51 0.25
N ALA A 7 -10.18 -0.72 0.96
CA ALA A 7 -11.59 -0.54 0.65
C ALA A 7 -11.80 0.47 -0.47
N GLY A 8 -10.93 1.46 -0.58
CA GLY A 8 -10.94 2.45 -1.66
C GLY A 8 -10.07 3.67 -1.36
N VAL A 9 -10.01 4.58 -2.34
CA VAL A 9 -9.44 5.92 -2.21
C VAL A 9 -10.57 6.93 -2.32
N ALA A 10 -10.62 7.89 -1.41
CA ALA A 10 -11.64 8.92 -1.34
C ALA A 10 -11.03 10.31 -1.15
N LEU A 11 -11.87 11.34 -1.21
CA LEU A 11 -11.54 12.69 -0.79
C LEU A 11 -12.23 12.99 0.54
N ASP A 12 -11.52 13.65 1.45
CA ASP A 12 -12.13 14.18 2.68
C ASP A 12 -12.87 15.50 2.45
N GLY A 13 -13.40 16.10 3.52
CA GLY A 13 -14.14 17.37 3.45
C GLY A 13 -13.29 18.57 3.02
N ALA A 14 -11.97 18.46 3.07
CA ALA A 14 -11.02 19.49 2.60
C ALA A 14 -10.47 19.18 1.19
N GLY A 15 -10.91 18.08 0.56
CA GLY A 15 -10.43 17.65 -0.75
C GLY A 15 -9.07 16.96 -0.72
N GLN A 16 -8.60 16.48 0.45
CA GLN A 16 -7.37 15.71 0.56
C GLN A 16 -7.64 14.22 0.29
N HIS A 17 -6.68 13.54 -0.34
CA HIS A 17 -6.82 12.12 -0.66
C HIS A 17 -6.61 11.26 0.59
N VAL A 18 -7.49 10.28 0.78
CA VAL A 18 -7.43 9.32 1.87
C VAL A 18 -7.61 7.90 1.33
N ILE A 19 -6.74 6.99 1.73
CA ILE A 19 -6.94 5.54 1.51
C ILE A 19 -7.62 4.95 2.74
N LEU A 20 -8.66 4.15 2.50
CA LEU A 20 -9.44 3.48 3.54
C LEU A 20 -9.04 2.02 3.63
N LEU A 21 -8.55 1.60 4.78
CA LEU A 21 -8.19 0.21 5.05
C LEU A 21 -9.25 -0.44 5.95
N THR A 22 -9.68 -1.64 5.59
CA THR A 22 -10.67 -2.43 6.34
C THR A 22 -10.09 -3.79 6.72
N PRO A 23 -10.34 -4.31 7.94
CA PRO A 23 -9.95 -5.66 8.32
C PRO A 23 -10.50 -6.71 7.34
N LEU A 24 -9.70 -7.74 7.02
CA LEU A 24 -10.17 -8.87 6.21
C LEU A 24 -11.24 -9.68 6.94
N GLU A 25 -11.06 -9.87 8.24
CA GLU A 25 -12.02 -10.56 9.10
C GLU A 25 -12.93 -9.52 9.77
N ALA A 26 -14.22 -9.58 9.42
CA ALA A 26 -15.24 -8.75 10.06
C ALA A 26 -15.35 -9.14 11.55
N ARG A 27 -14.80 -8.30 12.42
CA ARG A 27 -15.22 -8.26 13.83
C ARG A 27 -16.41 -7.31 13.91
N SER A 28 -17.26 -7.46 14.92
CA SER A 28 -18.54 -6.72 15.10
C SER A 28 -18.44 -5.19 15.22
N ASP A 29 -17.28 -4.62 14.91
CA ASP A 29 -16.97 -3.20 14.95
C ASP A 29 -16.30 -2.89 13.61
N ASP A 30 -17.02 -2.23 12.70
CA ASP A 30 -16.64 -1.84 11.34
C ASP A 30 -15.50 -0.81 11.35
N ARG A 31 -14.34 -1.21 11.87
CA ARG A 31 -13.19 -0.33 12.03
C ARG A 31 -12.57 -0.08 10.67
N VAL A 32 -12.58 1.18 10.26
CA VAL A 32 -11.86 1.68 9.10
C VAL A 32 -10.64 2.45 9.59
N LEU A 33 -9.47 2.19 9.00
CA LEU A 33 -8.27 2.99 9.22
C LEU A 33 -8.06 3.92 8.02
N PRO A 34 -8.28 5.25 8.18
CA PRO A 34 -7.95 6.23 7.16
C PRO A 34 -6.46 6.59 7.21
N ILE A 35 -5.81 6.63 6.05
CA ILE A 35 -4.45 7.15 5.88
C ILE A 35 -4.48 8.23 4.79
N TRP A 36 -4.10 9.45 5.15
CA TRP A 36 -3.99 10.54 4.18
C TRP A 36 -2.73 10.38 3.35
N ILE A 37 -2.87 10.59 2.04
CA ILE A 37 -1.80 10.43 1.06
C ILE A 37 -1.80 11.61 0.09
N GLY A 38 -0.69 11.82 -0.61
CA GLY A 38 -0.60 12.83 -1.65
C GLY A 38 -1.38 12.43 -2.91
N SER A 39 -1.57 13.39 -3.80
CA SER A 39 -2.30 13.20 -5.06
C SER A 39 -1.60 12.23 -6.01
N GLN A 40 -0.26 12.21 -6.01
CA GLN A 40 0.53 11.32 -6.86
C GLN A 40 0.41 9.86 -6.40
N GLU A 41 0.48 9.63 -5.09
CA GLU A 41 0.28 8.32 -4.48
C GLU A 41 -1.14 7.81 -4.76
N ALA A 42 -2.15 8.66 -4.54
CA ALA A 42 -3.55 8.33 -4.81
C ALA A 42 -3.77 7.92 -6.27
N THR A 43 -3.22 8.69 -7.22
CA THR A 43 -3.30 8.38 -8.65
C THR A 43 -2.67 7.03 -8.96
N SER A 44 -1.46 6.77 -8.43
CA SER A 44 -0.77 5.50 -8.67
C SER A 44 -1.52 4.30 -8.09
N ILE A 45 -2.15 4.47 -6.93
CA ILE A 45 -2.95 3.41 -6.28
C ILE A 45 -4.22 3.15 -7.07
N LEU A 46 -4.94 4.20 -7.49
CA LEU A 46 -6.16 4.06 -8.28
C LEU A 46 -5.92 3.31 -9.60
N ILE A 47 -4.88 3.68 -10.35
CA ILE A 47 -4.50 2.97 -11.58
C ILE A 47 -4.28 1.47 -11.32
N ALA A 48 -3.59 1.13 -10.23
CA ALA A 48 -3.33 -0.26 -9.86
C ALA A 48 -4.60 -1.01 -9.42
N VAL A 49 -5.47 -0.38 -8.62
CA VAL A 49 -6.73 -0.96 -8.14
C VAL A 49 -7.72 -1.19 -9.29
N GLU A 50 -7.76 -0.28 -10.26
CA GLU A 50 -8.59 -0.42 -11.47
C GLU A 50 -8.03 -1.43 -12.48
N GLY A 51 -6.80 -1.92 -12.26
CA GLY A 51 -6.11 -2.81 -13.20
C GLY A 51 -5.78 -2.13 -14.53
N ALA A 52 -5.72 -0.80 -14.55
CA ALA A 52 -5.43 -0.02 -15.74
C ALA A 52 -3.95 -0.13 -16.12
N GLN A 53 -3.65 -0.23 -17.42
CA GLN A 53 -2.28 -0.23 -17.92
C GLN A 53 -1.91 1.15 -18.44
N ALA A 54 -0.87 1.73 -17.84
CA ALA A 54 -0.27 2.96 -18.34
C ALA A 54 0.53 2.70 -19.63
N PRO A 55 0.67 3.69 -20.53
CA PRO A 55 1.42 3.55 -21.79
C PRO A 55 2.93 3.34 -21.58
N ARG A 56 3.42 3.55 -20.35
CA ARG A 56 4.81 3.31 -19.94
C ARG A 56 4.80 2.85 -18.47
N PRO A 57 5.82 2.09 -18.02
CA PRO A 57 5.92 1.67 -16.63
C PRO A 57 5.93 2.86 -15.68
N LEU A 58 5.09 2.81 -14.63
CA LEU A 58 5.12 3.77 -13.53
C LEU A 58 6.21 3.40 -12.51
N ALA A 59 6.42 4.24 -11.50
CA ALA A 59 7.45 4.01 -10.49
C ALA A 59 7.28 2.65 -9.80
N HIS A 60 6.05 2.30 -9.40
CA HIS A 60 5.74 1.02 -8.77
C HIS A 60 5.91 -0.18 -9.73
N ASP A 61 5.59 -0.02 -11.01
CA ASP A 61 5.85 -1.07 -12.02
C ASP A 61 7.34 -1.30 -12.23
N LEU A 62 8.13 -0.23 -12.24
CA LEU A 62 9.58 -0.30 -12.35
C LEU A 62 10.19 -1.00 -11.12
N ILE A 63 9.73 -0.65 -9.91
CA ILE A 63 10.17 -1.30 -8.67
C ILE A 63 9.81 -2.79 -8.70
N ARG A 64 8.58 -3.15 -9.09
CA ARG A 64 8.17 -4.55 -9.24
C ARG A 64 9.08 -5.28 -10.23
N SER A 65 9.31 -4.71 -11.41
CA SER A 65 10.16 -5.30 -12.45
C SER A 65 11.60 -5.49 -11.97
N LEU A 66 12.14 -4.54 -11.18
CA LEU A 66 13.47 -4.64 -10.59
C LEU A 66 13.55 -5.80 -9.59
N LEU A 67 12.58 -5.92 -8.69
CA LEU A 67 12.52 -7.03 -7.73
C LEU A 67 12.41 -8.38 -8.45
N GLU A 68 11.52 -8.50 -9.42
CA GLU A 68 11.35 -9.70 -10.24
C GLU A 68 12.65 -10.09 -10.97
N THR A 69 13.34 -9.13 -11.58
CA THR A 69 14.62 -9.35 -12.28
C THR A 69 15.71 -9.86 -11.33
N LEU A 70 15.67 -9.43 -10.07
CA LEU A 70 16.61 -9.86 -9.03
C LEU A 70 16.17 -11.16 -8.33
N GLY A 71 15.06 -11.78 -8.74
CA GLY A 71 14.51 -12.97 -8.09
C GLY A 71 13.96 -12.70 -6.69
N ALA A 72 13.56 -11.46 -6.42
CA ALA A 72 13.02 -11.01 -5.15
C ALA A 72 11.49 -10.89 -5.17
N VAL A 73 10.85 -11.15 -4.03
CA VAL A 73 9.38 -11.12 -3.87
C VAL A 73 9.04 -10.36 -2.59
N VAL A 74 8.09 -9.42 -2.68
CA VAL A 74 7.49 -8.79 -1.50
C VAL A 74 6.59 -9.82 -0.81
N GLU A 75 6.92 -10.19 0.43
CA GLU A 75 6.12 -11.13 1.22
C GLU A 75 4.94 -10.45 1.91
N ARG A 76 5.19 -9.27 2.49
CA ARG A 76 4.19 -8.47 3.21
C ARG A 76 4.66 -7.03 3.34
N VAL A 77 3.68 -6.15 3.55
CA VAL A 77 3.88 -4.75 3.91
C VAL A 77 3.11 -4.50 5.20
N GLU A 78 3.75 -3.85 6.16
CA GLU A 78 3.21 -3.66 7.50
C GLU A 78 3.34 -2.21 7.92
N VAL A 79 2.22 -1.58 8.31
CA VAL A 79 2.26 -0.30 9.01
C VAL A 79 2.61 -0.58 10.47
N THR A 80 3.81 -0.22 10.90
CA THR A 80 4.39 -0.64 12.18
C THR A 80 4.20 0.38 13.29
N ARG A 81 4.14 1.68 12.94
CA ARG A 81 3.92 2.76 13.91
C ARG A 81 3.28 3.98 13.27
N ILE A 82 2.67 4.80 14.12
CA ILE A 82 2.23 6.15 13.81
C ILE A 82 2.91 7.10 14.80
N ASP A 83 3.43 8.22 14.30
CA ASP A 83 4.08 9.24 15.10
C ASP A 83 3.74 10.61 14.50
N ASP A 84 3.14 11.47 15.31
CA ASP A 84 2.63 12.79 14.90
C ASP A 84 1.85 12.77 13.56
N GLY A 85 0.91 11.84 13.42
CA GLY A 85 0.09 11.69 12.21
C GLY A 85 0.82 11.06 11.01
N THR A 86 2.12 10.78 11.12
CA THR A 86 2.91 10.10 10.08
C THR A 86 2.89 8.60 10.31
N TYR A 87 2.41 7.86 9.33
CA TYR A 87 2.45 6.40 9.33
C TYR A 87 3.79 5.91 8.79
N TYR A 88 4.39 4.95 9.48
CA TYR A 88 5.61 4.28 9.04
C TYR A 88 5.28 2.83 8.71
N ALA A 89 5.84 2.37 7.61
CA ALA A 89 5.65 1.00 7.15
C ALA A 89 7.00 0.35 6.85
N GLU A 90 7.01 -0.97 6.97
CA GLU A 90 8.14 -1.83 6.62
C GLU A 90 7.70 -2.79 5.51
N ILE A 91 8.61 -3.09 4.59
CA ILE A 91 8.39 -4.03 3.50
C ILE A 91 9.29 -5.24 3.72
N THR A 92 8.68 -6.41 3.94
CA THR A 92 9.42 -7.67 4.01
C THR A 92 9.60 -8.21 2.59
N VAL A 93 10.85 -8.35 2.15
CA VAL A 93 11.25 -8.85 0.84
C VAL A 93 12.07 -10.12 1.00
N ARG A 94 11.68 -11.18 0.28
CA ARG A 94 12.46 -12.41 0.17
C ARG A 94 13.29 -12.37 -1.10
N ALA A 95 14.60 -12.63 -1.01
CA ALA A 95 15.48 -12.74 -2.15
C ALA A 95 16.46 -13.91 -1.93
N GLY A 96 16.46 -14.90 -2.84
CA GLY A 96 17.20 -16.14 -2.62
C GLY A 96 16.71 -16.90 -1.38
N ASP A 97 17.62 -17.24 -0.48
CA ASP A 97 17.36 -17.85 0.83
C ASP A 97 17.21 -16.82 1.98
N GLY A 98 17.39 -15.52 1.68
CA GLY A 98 17.32 -14.43 2.64
C GLY A 98 15.96 -13.74 2.72
N VAL A 99 15.65 -13.21 3.91
CA VAL A 99 14.53 -12.30 4.18
C VAL A 99 15.09 -10.97 4.66
N HIS A 100 14.69 -9.89 3.99
CA HIS A 100 15.13 -8.53 4.25
C HIS A 100 13.93 -7.65 4.59
N VAL A 101 14.10 -6.76 5.57
CA VAL A 101 13.10 -5.74 5.92
C VAL A 101 13.65 -4.39 5.46
N VAL A 102 12.88 -3.69 4.65
CA VAL A 102 13.17 -2.34 4.12
C VAL A 102 12.26 -1.33 4.79
#